data_AF-A0A2N2D8T6-F1
#
_entry.id   AF-A0A2N2D8T6-F1
#
_cell.length_a   1.000
_cell.length_b   1.000
_cell.length_c   1.000
_cell.angle_alpha   90.00
_cell.angle_beta   90.00
_cell.angle_gamma   90.00
#
_symmetry.space_group_name_H-M   'P 1'
#
loop_
_entity.id
_entity.type
_entity.pdbx_description
1 polymer ?
#
loop_
_entity_poly.entity_id
_entity_poly.type
_entity_poly.pdbx_seq_one_letter_code
_entity_poly.pdbx_strand_id
1 'polypeptide(L)' 'QMMHTGPYANEPESVALMRAYMAENGLVDETGSERKHHEIYLSDPRRTAPEKLKTVLRHPAAYRT' A
#
# COMPACT_ATOMS: atom_id res chain seq x y z
N GLN A 1 6.62 -0.18 -1.85
CA GLN A 1 5.69 0.98 -1.87
C GLN A 1 4.95 0.98 -3.19
N MET A 2 3.69 1.40 -3.21
CA MET A 2 2.86 1.53 -4.41
C MET A 2 1.97 2.78 -4.32
N MET A 3 1.60 3.34 -5.47
CA MET A 3 0.51 4.32 -5.55
C MET A 3 -0.83 3.59 -5.70
N HIS A 4 -1.74 3.77 -4.76
CA HIS A 4 -3.15 3.44 -4.92
C HIS A 4 -3.86 4.61 -5.59
N THR A 5 -4.63 4.33 -6.65
CA THR A 5 -5.52 5.31 -7.28
C THR A 5 -6.94 4.78 -7.22
N GLY A 6 -7.83 5.50 -6.53
CA GLY A 6 -9.20 5.07 -6.30
C GLY A 6 -9.66 5.21 -4.85
N PRO A 7 -10.88 4.73 -4.53
CA PRO A 7 -11.44 4.80 -3.20
C PRO A 7 -10.64 3.95 -2.19
N TYR A 8 -10.50 4.44 -0.95
CA TYR A 8 -9.77 3.72 0.12
C TYR A 8 -10.26 2.29 0.36
N ALA A 9 -11.55 2.02 0.14
CA ALA A 9 -12.13 0.68 0.25
C ALA A 9 -11.49 -0.36 -0.70
N ASN A 10 -10.85 0.10 -1.77
CA ASN A 10 -10.20 -0.73 -2.78
C ASN A 10 -8.69 -0.87 -2.54
N GLU A 11 -8.12 -0.24 -1.51
CA GLU A 11 -6.71 -0.42 -1.12
C GLU A 11 -6.30 -1.89 -0.93
N PRO A 12 -7.15 -2.82 -0.43
CA PRO A 12 -6.82 -4.23 -0.36
C PRO A 12 -6.37 -4.84 -1.70
N GLU A 13 -6.85 -4.34 -2.85
CA GLU A 13 -6.42 -4.78 -4.18
C GLU A 13 -4.96 -4.39 -4.45
N SER A 14 -4.57 -3.16 -4.09
CA SER A 14 -3.19 -2.68 -4.21
C SER A 14 -2.26 -3.40 -3.22
N VAL A 15 -2.73 -3.67 -2.01
CA VAL A 15 -2.00 -4.47 -1.03
C VAL A 15 -1.77 -5.90 -1.52
N ALA A 16 -2.76 -6.52 -2.17
CA ALA A 16 -2.61 -7.85 -2.75
C ALA A 16 -1.51 -7.88 -3.83
N LEU A 17 -1.47 -6.87 -4.71
CA LEU A 17 -0.41 -6.71 -5.70
C LEU A 17 0.97 -6.51 -5.05
N MET A 18 1.05 -5.70 -3.98
CA MET A 18 2.28 -5.53 -3.21
C MET A 18 2.78 -6.85 -2.60
N ARG A 19 1.88 -7.67 -2.04
CA ARG A 19 2.22 -8.99 -1.48
C ARG A 19 2.67 -9.98 -2.55
N ALA A 20 2.00 -10.00 -3.70
CA ALA A 20 2.42 -10.83 -4.84
C ALA A 20 3.83 -10.46 -5.31
N TYR A 21 4.09 -9.15 -5.49
CA TYR A 21 5.42 -8.65 -5.82
C TYR A 21 6.48 -9.07 -4.79
N MET A 22 6.18 -8.98 -3.50
CA MET A 22 7.12 -9.41 -2.46
C MET A 22 7.44 -10.90 -2.57
N ALA A 23 6.43 -11.75 -2.75
CA ALA A 23 6.61 -13.20 -2.90
C ALA A 23 7.48 -13.55 -4.11
N GLU A 24 7.25 -12.90 -5.25
CA GLU A 24 8.04 -13.09 -6.48
C GLU A 24 9.51 -12.66 -6.34
N ASN A 25 9.80 -11.72 -5.43
CA ASN A 25 11.13 -11.12 -5.25
C ASN A 25 11.86 -11.59 -3.98
N GLY A 26 11.38 -12.64 -3.31
CA GLY A 26 12.03 -13.18 -2.11
C GLY A 26 11.97 -12.23 -0.90
N LEU A 27 10.98 -11.35 -0.86
CA LEU A 27 10.74 -10.42 0.23
C LEU A 27 9.66 -10.98 1.17
N VAL A 28 9.81 -10.69 2.46
CA VAL A 28 8.82 -10.97 3.49
C VAL A 28 8.17 -9.66 3.91
N ASP A 29 6.84 -9.66 3.98
CA ASP A 29 6.06 -8.55 4.54
C ASP A 29 6.23 -8.54 6.07
N GLU A 30 6.79 -7.46 6.60
CA GLU A 30 7.03 -7.29 8.04
C GLU A 30 5.98 -6.37 8.70
N THR A 31 4.84 -6.16 8.04
CA THR A 31 3.76 -5.33 8.60
C THR A 31 3.24 -5.94 9.91
N GLY A 32 3.35 -5.19 11.00
CA GLY A 32 2.97 -5.61 12.34
C GLY A 32 3.00 -4.45 13.36
N SER A 33 3.11 -4.80 14.65
CA SER A 33 3.17 -3.81 15.74
C SER A 33 4.44 -2.96 15.73
N GLU A 34 5.57 -3.58 15.39
CA GLU A 34 6.90 -2.94 15.37
C GLU A 34 7.12 -2.12 14.10
N ARG A 35 6.87 -2.72 12.93
CA ARG A 35 6.95 -2.05 11.62
C ARG A 35 5.54 -1.89 11.06
N LYS A 36 5.06 -0.65 11.03
CA LYS A 36 3.67 -0.34 10.67
C LYS A 36 3.47 -0.23 9.16
N HIS A 37 2.25 -0.54 8.72
CA HIS A 37 1.72 -0.08 7.44
C HIS A 37 1.61 1.45 7.45
N HIS A 38 2.11 2.10 6.40
CA HIS A 38 2.07 3.54 6.26
C HIS A 38 1.28 3.95 5.02
N GLU A 39 0.37 4.90 5.22
CA GLU A 39 -0.42 5.53 4.18
C GLU A 39 -0.03 7.01 4.10
N ILE A 40 0.17 7.52 2.88
CA ILE A 40 0.38 8.95 2.65
C ILE A 40 -0.73 9.42 1.69
N TYR A 41 -1.71 10.14 2.24
CA TYR A 41 -2.81 10.69 1.47
C TYR A 41 -2.34 11.94 0.72
N LEU A 42 -2.27 11.84 -0.61
CA LEU A 42 -1.86 12.96 -1.46
C LEU A 42 -3.04 13.80 -1.93
N SER A 43 -4.25 13.24 -1.87
CA SER A 43 -5.49 13.90 -2.28
C SER A 43 -6.33 14.29 -1.07
N ASP A 44 -7.00 15.44 -1.14
CA ASP A 44 -8.02 15.83 -0.17
C ASP A 44 -9.36 15.19 -0.57
N PRO A 45 -9.91 14.25 0.23
CA PRO A 45 -11.14 13.54 -0.12
C PRO A 45 -12.38 14.44 -0.20
N ARG A 46 -12.32 15.68 0.32
CA ARG A 46 -13.41 16.66 0.20
C ARG A 46 -13.39 17.39 -1.14
N ARG A 47 -12.31 17.28 -1.90
CA ARG A 47 -12.05 18.05 -3.13
C ARG A 47 -11.80 17.16 -4.35
N THR A 48 -11.53 15.88 -4.15
CA THR A 48 -11.16 14.93 -5.19
C THR A 48 -12.21 13.83 -5.28
N ALA A 49 -12.70 13.57 -6.49
CA ALA A 49 -13.63 12.47 -6.74
C ALA A 49 -12.99 11.11 -6.34
N PRO A 50 -13.73 10.16 -5.75
CA PRO A 50 -13.18 8.93 -5.20
C PRO A 50 -12.28 8.15 -6.16
N GLU A 51 -12.65 8.07 -7.44
CA GLU A 51 -11.90 7.38 -8.49
C GLU A 51 -10.56 8.04 -8.87
N LYS A 52 -10.32 9.27 -8.40
CA LYS A 52 -9.09 10.05 -8.63
C LYS A 52 -8.25 10.23 -7.37
N LEU A 53 -8.69 9.73 -6.22
CA LEU A 53 -7.91 9.81 -4.98
C LEU A 53 -6.59 9.08 -5.15
N LYS A 54 -5.53 9.66 -4.59
CA LYS A 54 -4.18 9.08 -4.60
C LYS A 54 -3.68 8.91 -3.17
N THR A 55 -3.36 7.66 -2.82
CA THR A 55 -2.74 7.28 -1.55
C THR A 55 -1.47 6.50 -1.85
N VAL A 56 -0.34 6.86 -1.26
CA VAL A 56 0.85 6.02 -1.29
C VAL A 56 0.72 4.97 -0.18
N LEU A 57 0.70 3.69 -0.56
CA LEU A 57 0.73 2.57 0.37
C LEU A 57 2.16 2.06 0.54
N ARG A 58 2.59 1.88 1.79
CA ARG A 58 3.94 1.42 2.10
C ARG A 58 3.89 0.36 3.21
N HIS A 59 4.13 -0.88 2.80
CA HIS A 59 4.42 -1.98 3.71
C HIS A 59 5.94 -2.09 3.93
N PRO A 60 6.40 -2.27 5.17
CA PRO A 60 7.75 -2.70 5.46
C PRO A 60 8.02 -4.09 4.88
N ALA A 61 9.19 -4.27 4.26
CA ALA A 61 9.65 -5.56 3.77
C ALA A 61 11.13 -5.77 4.10
N ALA A 62 11.55 -7.03 4.11
CA ALA A 62 12.94 -7.46 4.25
C ALA A 62 13.19 -8.70 3.39
N TYR A 63 14.44 -8.92 2.97
CA TYR A 63 14.83 -10.19 2.36
C TYR A 63 14.88 -11.27 3.44
N ARG A 64 14.43 -12.48 3.10
CA ARG A 64 14.66 -13.64 3.97
C ARG A 64 16.09 -14.14 3.75
N THR A 65 16.98 -13.91 4.72
CA THR A 65 18.26 -14.63 4.83
C THR A 65 18.06 -16.05 5.34
#